data_AF-A0A087D9X3-F1
#
_entry.id   AF-A0A087D9X3-F1
#
_cell.length_a   1.000
_cell.length_b   1.000
_cell.length_c   1.000
_cell.angle_alpha   90.00
_cell.angle_beta   90.00
_cell.angle_gamma   90.00
#
_symmetry.space_group_name_H-M   'P 1'
#
loop_
_entity.id
_entity.type
_entity.pdbx_description
1 polymer ?
#
loop_
_entity_poly.entity_id
_entity_poly.type
_entity_poly.pdbx_seq_one_letter_code
_entity_poly.pdbx_strand_id
1 'polypeptide(L)'
;MLSSANQSSIMDPIPREHLASITIDDASGLARCRFFAFDTSVHIDVRIDDDDLPRVTTLLQSLIEHCRTFERLFSRTLPHSDVSAINNAHGEWIRIDSQTARLIEAAKHYCEESEGLFDITIGPLVRLWNWRNQTVPSQAAVATALPHVDFRTIELEQDIAAGEYRCRLSDPQSIIDLGGIAKGWIADQLAAILLEAGCTNFLIDLGGNTVMHGIPSPHHGWTVSIPCPTAPAEPIIMLKYQPTASSGPVESTASFASSVCSRIDEPRANLQTNCSPKSFVCSRGTCEGANLQTISAKHGISIVTSGTYERHFVADGVAYHHILDPHTGYPVCTDLASATIIANASLDAEGYSTTMLALGSMRAKRFVDSRPEILAAVLIRRDGTLIRIGC
;
A
#
# COMPACT_ATOMS: atom_id res chain seq x y z
N MET A 1 14.79 47.22 -16.60
CA MET A 1 14.18 46.11 -17.35
C MET A 1 15.26 45.08 -17.64
N LEU A 2 15.24 43.95 -16.96
CA LEU A 2 15.75 42.67 -17.46
C LEU A 2 14.96 41.57 -16.76
N SER A 3 13.93 41.15 -17.49
CA SER A 3 13.13 39.93 -17.42
C SER A 3 13.58 38.83 -16.46
N SER A 4 12.71 38.52 -15.50
CA SER A 4 12.56 37.22 -14.85
C SER A 4 12.24 36.14 -15.90
N ALA A 5 13.22 35.31 -16.22
CA ALA A 5 12.98 34.08 -16.96
C ALA A 5 12.50 33.01 -15.98
N ASN A 6 11.22 32.68 -16.10
CA ASN A 6 10.54 31.56 -15.46
C ASN A 6 11.21 30.26 -15.93
N GLN A 7 12.21 29.75 -15.20
CA GLN A 7 12.69 28.39 -15.38
C GLN A 7 11.66 27.47 -14.72
N SER A 8 10.68 27.01 -15.51
CA SER A 8 10.00 25.76 -15.16
C SER A 8 11.07 24.68 -15.18
N SER A 9 11.57 24.25 -14.02
CA SER A 9 12.51 23.14 -13.97
C SER A 9 11.81 21.94 -14.60
N ILE A 10 12.32 21.46 -15.73
CA ILE A 10 11.80 20.27 -16.39
C ILE A 10 12.02 19.13 -15.39
N MET A 11 10.93 18.67 -14.77
CA MET A 11 10.97 17.51 -13.87
C MET A 11 11.25 16.26 -14.68
N ASP A 12 11.97 15.30 -14.09
CA ASP A 12 12.19 14.00 -14.72
C ASP A 12 10.84 13.32 -15.02
N PRO A 13 10.70 12.68 -16.19
CA PRO A 13 9.42 12.11 -16.61
C PRO A 13 9.04 10.91 -15.75
N ILE A 14 7.75 10.78 -15.44
CA ILE A 14 7.23 9.55 -14.86
C ILE A 14 7.26 8.44 -15.93
N PRO A 15 7.69 7.21 -15.60
CA PRO A 15 7.64 6.10 -16.55
C PRO A 15 6.24 5.90 -17.10
N ARG A 16 6.10 5.87 -18.43
CA ARG A 16 4.81 5.66 -19.12
C ARG A 16 3.72 6.66 -18.74
N GLU A 17 4.08 7.87 -18.32
CA GLU A 17 3.14 8.94 -17.92
C GLU A 17 2.07 9.28 -18.98
N HIS A 18 2.40 9.08 -20.25
CA HIS A 18 1.50 9.29 -21.39
C HIS A 18 0.40 8.23 -21.51
N LEU A 19 0.53 7.08 -20.84
CA LEU A 19 -0.48 6.03 -20.83
C LEU A 19 -1.58 6.41 -19.84
N ALA A 20 -2.60 7.10 -20.34
CA ALA A 20 -3.83 7.38 -19.61
C ALA A 20 -5.02 7.36 -20.56
N SER A 21 -6.12 6.76 -20.13
CA SER A 21 -7.39 6.75 -20.85
C SER A 21 -8.56 6.87 -19.89
N ILE A 22 -9.61 7.54 -20.37
CA ILE A 22 -10.92 7.57 -19.73
C ILE A 22 -11.91 7.05 -20.78
N THR A 23 -12.68 6.04 -20.42
CA THR A 23 -13.68 5.40 -21.28
C THR A 23 -15.01 5.36 -20.55
N ILE A 24 -16.10 5.52 -21.30
CA ILE A 24 -17.46 5.45 -20.76
C ILE A 24 -18.08 4.14 -21.21
N ASP A 25 -18.62 3.40 -20.27
CA ASP A 25 -19.37 2.18 -20.54
C ASP A 25 -20.86 2.44 -20.31
N ASP A 26 -21.55 2.80 -21.39
CA ASP A 26 -22.97 3.13 -21.38
C ASP A 26 -23.84 1.98 -20.85
N ALA A 27 -23.40 0.72 -21.01
CA ALA A 27 -24.16 -0.45 -20.56
C ALA A 27 -24.15 -0.61 -19.03
N SER A 28 -23.05 -0.23 -18.38
CA SER A 28 -22.92 -0.28 -16.91
C SER A 28 -23.12 1.06 -16.22
N GLY A 29 -23.14 2.17 -16.98
CA GLY A 29 -23.16 3.53 -16.42
C GLY A 29 -21.87 3.90 -15.69
N LEU A 30 -20.74 3.29 -16.05
CA LEU A 30 -19.45 3.52 -15.40
C LEU A 30 -18.53 4.38 -16.28
N ALA A 31 -17.93 5.39 -15.68
CA ALA A 31 -16.72 6.04 -16.20
C ALA A 31 -15.50 5.27 -15.69
N ARG A 32 -14.63 4.84 -16.60
CA ARG A 32 -13.46 4.01 -16.30
C ARG A 32 -12.19 4.76 -16.69
N CYS A 33 -11.37 5.06 -15.70
CA CYS A 33 -10.05 5.64 -15.86
C CYS A 33 -8.97 4.56 -15.71
N ARG A 34 -8.03 4.51 -16.65
CA ARG A 34 -6.92 3.55 -16.67
C ARG A 34 -5.64 4.29 -17.01
N PHE A 35 -4.61 4.18 -16.18
CA PHE A 35 -3.31 4.80 -16.43
C PHE A 35 -2.17 4.04 -15.76
N PHE A 36 -0.92 4.46 -15.97
CA PHE A 36 0.25 3.90 -15.30
C PHE A 36 0.88 4.94 -14.37
N ALA A 37 1.07 4.57 -13.10
CA ALA A 37 1.77 5.35 -12.07
C ALA A 37 2.27 4.40 -10.96
N PHE A 38 3.25 4.84 -10.17
CA PHE A 38 3.79 4.06 -9.04
C PHE A 38 4.34 2.67 -9.43
N ASP A 39 4.89 2.55 -10.64
CA ASP A 39 5.33 1.28 -11.23
C ASP A 39 4.21 0.21 -11.34
N THR A 40 2.95 0.64 -11.45
CA THR A 40 1.80 -0.24 -11.63
C THR A 40 0.73 0.35 -12.54
N SER A 41 -0.18 -0.51 -13.01
CA SER A 41 -1.44 -0.06 -13.62
C SER A 41 -2.40 0.42 -12.53
N VAL A 42 -3.02 1.57 -12.77
CA VAL A 42 -3.99 2.21 -11.88
C VAL A 42 -5.35 2.23 -12.58
N HIS A 43 -6.35 1.67 -11.91
CA HIS A 43 -7.71 1.56 -12.41
C HIS A 43 -8.67 2.27 -11.46
N ILE A 44 -9.49 3.18 -11.98
CA ILE A 44 -10.53 3.87 -11.21
C ILE A 44 -11.83 3.77 -11.98
N ASP A 45 -12.85 3.16 -11.38
CA ASP A 45 -14.20 3.06 -11.93
C ASP A 45 -15.16 3.87 -11.05
N VAL A 46 -15.94 4.76 -11.66
CA VAL A 46 -16.89 5.64 -10.96
C VAL A 46 -18.24 5.53 -11.65
N ARG A 47 -19.32 5.35 -10.88
CA ARG A 47 -20.68 5.39 -11.43
C ARG A 47 -21.05 6.80 -11.83
N ILE A 48 -21.63 6.93 -13.01
CA ILE A 48 -22.18 8.16 -13.55
C ILE A 48 -23.67 8.17 -13.18
N ASP A 49 -24.09 9.16 -12.39
CA ASP A 49 -25.51 9.45 -12.19
C ASP A 49 -25.98 10.42 -13.31
N ASP A 50 -27.30 10.52 -13.56
CA ASP A 50 -27.85 11.22 -14.72
C ASP A 50 -27.32 12.66 -14.89
N ASP A 51 -26.92 13.01 -16.12
CA ASP A 51 -26.32 14.31 -16.55
C ASP A 51 -24.96 14.71 -15.93
N ASP A 52 -24.25 13.77 -15.30
CA ASP A 52 -23.02 14.06 -14.54
C ASP A 52 -21.68 13.81 -15.28
N LEU A 53 -21.74 13.34 -16.53
CA LEU A 53 -20.57 12.86 -17.28
C LEU A 53 -19.43 13.89 -17.40
N PRO A 54 -19.65 15.18 -17.74
CA PRO A 54 -18.57 16.15 -17.83
C PRO A 54 -17.83 16.35 -16.51
N ARG A 55 -18.57 16.41 -15.39
CA ARG A 55 -18.01 16.59 -14.04
C ARG A 55 -17.17 15.38 -13.64
N VAL A 56 -17.71 14.16 -13.83
CA VAL A 56 -16.99 12.92 -13.52
C VAL A 56 -15.72 12.80 -14.38
N THR A 57 -15.78 13.17 -15.65
CA THR A 57 -14.60 13.15 -16.54
C THR A 57 -13.52 14.11 -16.06
N THR A 58 -13.88 15.35 -15.71
CA THR A 58 -12.94 16.32 -15.13
C THR A 58 -12.37 15.84 -13.79
N LEU A 59 -13.18 15.21 -12.95
CA LEU A 59 -12.74 14.64 -11.69
C LEU A 59 -11.72 13.52 -11.90
N LEU A 60 -11.98 12.58 -12.82
CA LEU A 60 -11.04 11.51 -13.16
C LEU A 60 -9.70 12.06 -13.71
N GLN A 61 -9.75 13.12 -14.54
CA GLN A 61 -8.55 13.81 -14.99
C GLN A 61 -7.76 14.41 -13.82
N SER A 62 -8.46 15.03 -12.87
CA SER A 62 -7.86 15.55 -11.64
C SER A 62 -7.20 14.43 -10.82
N LEU A 63 -7.83 13.25 -10.67
CA LEU A 63 -7.25 12.12 -9.93
C LEU A 63 -5.96 11.58 -10.57
N ILE A 64 -5.87 11.57 -11.90
CA ILE A 64 -4.61 11.24 -12.61
C ILE A 64 -3.51 12.23 -12.18
N GLU A 65 -3.83 13.53 -12.14
CA GLU A 65 -2.87 14.56 -11.78
C GLU A 65 -2.45 14.50 -10.30
N HIS A 66 -3.39 14.15 -9.40
CA HIS A 66 -3.05 13.86 -8.01
C HIS A 66 -2.08 12.69 -7.90
N CYS A 67 -2.32 11.59 -8.62
CA CYS A 67 -1.40 10.44 -8.62
C CYS A 67 0.00 10.81 -9.12
N ARG A 68 0.05 11.61 -10.20
CA ARG A 68 1.29 12.16 -10.75
C ARG A 68 2.03 13.08 -9.78
N THR A 69 1.30 13.85 -8.99
CA THR A 69 1.86 14.68 -7.92
C THR A 69 2.44 13.80 -6.82
N PHE A 70 1.69 12.78 -6.36
CA PHE A 70 2.17 11.82 -5.37
C PHE A 70 3.40 11.07 -5.83
N GLU A 71 3.50 10.66 -7.08
CA GLU A 71 4.68 9.95 -7.58
C GLU A 71 5.92 10.86 -7.57
N ARG A 72 5.74 12.14 -7.96
CA ARG A 72 6.80 13.14 -7.88
C ARG A 72 7.25 13.45 -6.46
N LEU A 73 6.38 13.33 -5.46
CA LEU A 73 6.74 13.54 -4.06
C LEU A 73 7.38 12.29 -3.42
N PHE A 74 6.83 11.11 -3.69
CA PHE A 74 7.12 9.90 -2.90
C PHE A 74 8.12 8.94 -3.56
N SER A 75 8.46 9.15 -4.83
CA SER A 75 9.32 8.21 -5.56
C SER A 75 10.76 8.19 -5.03
N ARG A 76 11.26 7.02 -4.64
CA ARG A 76 12.67 6.85 -4.25
C ARG A 76 13.66 7.03 -5.42
N THR A 77 13.18 7.05 -6.66
CA THR A 77 14.04 7.05 -7.85
C THR A 77 14.00 8.36 -8.63
N LEU A 78 13.00 9.22 -8.41
CA LEU A 78 12.94 10.54 -9.05
C LEU A 78 13.81 11.54 -8.28
N PRO A 79 14.89 12.08 -8.86
CA PRO A 79 15.85 12.94 -8.15
C PRO A 79 15.23 14.16 -7.45
N HIS A 80 14.14 14.69 -8.00
CA HIS A 80 13.46 15.89 -7.52
C HIS A 80 12.39 15.61 -6.45
N SER A 81 12.15 14.35 -6.10
CA SER A 81 11.17 13.97 -5.08
C SER A 81 11.64 14.27 -3.66
N ASP A 82 10.70 14.49 -2.76
CA ASP A 82 11.00 14.67 -1.34
C ASP A 82 11.70 13.43 -0.77
N VAL A 83 11.22 12.23 -1.08
CA VAL A 83 11.84 10.99 -0.57
C VAL A 83 13.28 10.85 -1.06
N SER A 84 13.56 11.18 -2.32
CA SER A 84 14.94 11.19 -2.81
C SER A 84 15.78 12.30 -2.18
N ALA A 85 15.20 13.48 -1.93
CA ALA A 85 15.88 14.56 -1.24
C ALA A 85 16.24 14.17 0.22
N ILE A 86 15.31 13.57 0.98
CA ILE A 86 15.55 13.10 2.36
C ILE A 86 16.71 12.10 2.36
N ASN A 87 16.66 11.13 1.45
CA ASN A 87 17.66 10.05 1.34
C ASN A 87 19.06 10.54 0.94
N ASN A 88 19.17 11.73 0.35
CA ASN A 88 20.45 12.33 -0.06
C ASN A 88 20.88 13.48 0.85
N ALA A 89 20.12 13.79 1.90
CA ALA A 89 20.43 14.87 2.84
C ALA A 89 21.51 14.50 3.87
N HIS A 90 21.81 13.22 4.04
CA HIS A 90 22.86 12.71 4.92
C HIS A 90 22.81 13.28 6.36
N GLY A 91 21.60 13.37 6.92
CA GLY A 91 21.35 13.85 8.29
C GLY A 91 20.99 15.32 8.42
N GLU A 92 21.09 16.09 7.34
CA GLU A 92 20.64 17.48 7.32
C GLU A 92 19.11 17.60 7.29
N TRP A 93 18.60 18.66 7.90
CA TRP A 93 17.20 19.03 7.79
C TRP A 93 16.89 19.55 6.39
N ILE A 94 15.89 18.98 5.75
CA ILE A 94 15.37 19.49 4.49
C ILE A 94 13.88 19.81 4.60
N ARG A 95 13.45 20.81 3.83
CA ARG A 95 12.03 21.11 3.66
C ARG A 95 11.39 20.03 2.78
N ILE A 96 10.18 19.62 3.14
CA ILE A 96 9.36 18.67 2.40
C ILE A 96 7.92 19.17 2.26
N ASP A 97 7.19 18.59 1.32
CA ASP A 97 5.75 18.82 1.18
C ASP A 97 4.97 18.24 2.36
N SER A 98 3.86 18.88 2.70
CA SER A 98 2.97 18.43 3.79
C SER A 98 2.40 17.03 3.56
N GLN A 99 2.18 16.63 2.30
CA GLN A 99 1.68 15.29 1.96
C GLN A 99 2.74 14.23 2.23
N THR A 100 4.00 14.53 1.93
CA THR A 100 5.13 13.65 2.30
C THR A 100 5.24 13.50 3.81
N ALA A 101 5.14 14.60 4.55
CA ALA A 101 5.20 14.56 6.02
C ALA A 101 4.09 13.70 6.62
N ARG A 102 2.84 13.87 6.16
CA ARG A 102 1.69 13.06 6.61
C ARG A 102 1.85 11.57 6.29
N LEU A 103 2.35 11.24 5.10
CA LEU A 103 2.60 9.84 4.73
C LEU A 103 3.69 9.22 5.62
N ILE A 104 4.80 9.94 5.86
CA ILE A 104 5.87 9.45 6.73
C ILE A 104 5.36 9.26 8.16
N GLU A 105 4.61 10.23 8.70
CA GLU A 105 4.03 10.13 10.05
C GLU A 105 3.09 8.92 10.16
N ALA A 106 2.18 8.75 9.19
CA ALA A 106 1.27 7.62 9.17
C ALA A 106 2.02 6.28 8.99
N ALA A 107 3.10 6.25 8.22
CA ALA A 107 3.91 5.05 8.04
C ALA A 107 4.72 4.67 9.30
N LYS A 108 5.20 5.65 10.08
CA LYS A 108 5.86 5.40 11.37
C LYS A 108 4.94 4.68 12.34
N HIS A 109 3.65 5.01 12.34
CA HIS A 109 2.65 4.30 13.15
C HIS A 109 2.63 2.79 12.87
N TYR A 110 2.66 2.35 11.59
CA TYR A 110 2.72 0.92 11.26
C TYR A 110 4.06 0.28 11.59
N CYS A 111 5.15 1.06 11.58
CA CYS A 111 6.44 0.57 12.06
C CYS A 111 6.39 0.27 13.55
N GLU A 112 5.74 1.13 14.34
CA GLU A 112 5.53 0.93 15.78
C GLU A 112 4.58 -0.24 16.07
N GLU A 113 3.42 -0.27 15.42
CA GLU A 113 2.39 -1.32 15.58
C GLU A 113 2.87 -2.72 15.23
N SER A 114 3.81 -2.82 14.29
CA SER A 114 4.43 -4.08 13.88
C SER A 114 5.68 -4.43 14.69
N GLU A 115 6.05 -3.61 15.69
CA GLU A 115 7.30 -3.74 16.45
C GLU A 115 8.56 -3.74 15.58
N GLY A 116 8.52 -3.06 14.43
CA GLY A 116 9.60 -2.99 13.44
C GLY A 116 9.64 -4.18 12.47
N LEU A 117 8.64 -5.07 12.47
CA LEU A 117 8.51 -6.12 11.43
C LEU A 117 8.17 -5.52 10.06
N PHE A 118 7.48 -4.38 10.06
CA PHE A 118 7.37 -3.46 8.94
C PHE A 118 8.21 -2.22 9.27
N ASP A 119 9.13 -1.82 8.39
CA ASP A 119 9.98 -0.66 8.64
C ASP A 119 10.21 0.11 7.33
N ILE A 120 9.82 1.40 7.29
CA ILE A 120 10.00 2.23 6.11
C ILE A 120 11.43 2.72 5.90
N THR A 121 12.35 2.47 6.83
CA THR A 121 13.79 2.70 6.66
C THR A 121 14.53 1.47 6.13
N ILE A 122 13.80 0.48 5.60
CA ILE A 122 14.36 -0.75 4.99
C ILE A 122 15.23 -0.48 3.74
N GLY A 123 15.28 0.77 3.27
CA GLY A 123 15.98 1.19 2.05
C GLY A 123 17.44 0.73 1.92
N PRO A 124 18.29 0.77 2.97
CA PRO A 124 19.66 0.28 2.89
C PRO A 124 19.72 -1.20 2.49
N LEU A 125 18.83 -2.03 3.04
CA LEU A 125 18.73 -3.44 2.71
C LEU A 125 18.12 -3.66 1.31
N VAL A 126 17.03 -2.95 0.98
CA VAL A 126 16.39 -3.06 -0.35
C VAL A 126 17.37 -2.77 -1.48
N ARG A 127 18.29 -1.81 -1.31
CA ARG A 127 19.32 -1.49 -2.32
C ARG A 127 20.35 -2.60 -2.53
N LEU A 128 20.60 -3.45 -1.53
CA LEU A 128 21.51 -4.58 -1.65
C LEU A 128 20.89 -5.72 -2.48
N TRP A 129 19.57 -5.90 -2.40
CA TRP A 129 18.86 -6.95 -3.10
C TRP A 129 18.57 -6.56 -4.55
N ASN A 130 19.23 -7.26 -5.48
CA ASN A 130 18.99 -7.06 -6.91
C ASN A 130 18.10 -8.17 -7.48
N TRP A 131 16.80 -7.91 -7.50
CA TRP A 131 15.79 -8.84 -8.02
C TRP A 131 15.89 -9.08 -9.52
N ARG A 132 16.38 -8.10 -10.29
CA ARG A 132 16.56 -8.22 -11.75
C ARG A 132 17.75 -9.11 -12.10
N ASN A 133 18.86 -8.93 -11.40
CA ASN A 133 20.08 -9.71 -11.60
C ASN A 133 20.11 -10.98 -10.73
N GLN A 134 19.04 -11.26 -9.98
CA GLN A 134 18.87 -12.46 -9.15
C GLN A 134 20.09 -12.72 -8.23
N THR A 135 20.62 -11.64 -7.65
CA THR A 135 21.86 -11.69 -6.86
C THR A 135 21.54 -11.61 -5.38
N VAL A 136 22.06 -12.57 -4.61
CA VAL A 136 22.01 -12.57 -3.15
C VAL A 136 23.14 -11.69 -2.61
N PRO A 137 22.87 -10.72 -1.71
CA PRO A 137 23.92 -9.87 -1.15
C PRO A 137 24.85 -10.66 -0.24
N SER A 138 26.11 -10.19 -0.14
CA SER A 138 27.07 -10.80 0.79
C SER A 138 26.66 -10.53 2.24
N GLN A 139 26.96 -11.48 3.13
CA GLN A 139 26.67 -11.32 4.56
C GLN A 139 27.35 -10.08 5.15
N ALA A 140 28.55 -9.74 4.68
CA ALA A 140 29.25 -8.52 5.11
C ALA A 140 28.50 -7.25 4.70
N ALA A 141 27.97 -7.19 3.46
CA ALA A 141 27.19 -6.03 3.01
C ALA A 141 25.88 -5.89 3.81
N VAL A 142 25.19 -7.01 4.08
CA VAL A 142 23.99 -7.01 4.95
C VAL A 142 24.34 -6.52 6.35
N ALA A 143 25.42 -7.02 6.96
CA ALA A 143 25.85 -6.62 8.29
C ALA A 143 26.24 -5.13 8.38
N THR A 144 26.74 -4.53 7.30
CA THR A 144 26.99 -3.08 7.22
C THR A 144 25.70 -2.28 7.09
N ALA A 145 24.71 -2.77 6.34
CA ALA A 145 23.47 -2.03 6.08
C ALA A 145 22.44 -2.14 7.22
N LEU A 146 22.39 -3.30 7.90
CA LEU A 146 21.39 -3.63 8.91
C LEU A 146 21.27 -2.61 10.07
N PRO A 147 22.37 -2.07 10.63
CA PRO A 147 22.29 -1.07 11.71
C PRO A 147 21.58 0.23 11.31
N HIS A 148 21.43 0.50 10.01
CA HIS A 148 20.84 1.72 9.47
C HIS A 148 19.33 1.59 9.18
N VAL A 149 18.72 0.49 9.63
CA VAL A 149 17.29 0.20 9.51
C VAL A 149 16.67 0.32 10.89
N ASP A 150 16.20 1.53 11.18
CA ASP A 150 15.46 1.88 12.39
C ASP A 150 14.60 3.11 12.10
N PHE A 151 13.28 2.90 11.96
CA PHE A 151 12.33 3.99 11.71
C PHE A 151 12.36 5.11 12.77
N ARG A 152 12.91 4.85 13.96
CA ARG A 152 13.07 5.85 15.04
C ARG A 152 14.07 6.94 14.67
N THR A 153 14.92 6.70 13.67
CA THR A 153 15.85 7.69 13.14
C THR A 153 15.16 8.83 12.39
N ILE A 154 13.91 8.64 11.95
CA ILE A 154 13.13 9.63 11.21
C ILE A 154 12.64 10.71 12.17
N GLU A 155 13.14 11.92 11.97
CA GLU A 155 12.70 13.11 12.69
C GLU A 155 11.89 14.00 11.74
N LEU A 156 10.69 14.38 12.18
CA LEU A 156 9.78 15.28 11.49
C LEU A 156 9.52 16.49 12.37
N GLU A 157 9.54 17.67 11.77
CA GLU A 157 9.14 18.89 12.45
C GLU A 157 8.22 19.74 11.57
N GLN A 158 7.25 20.39 12.22
CA GLN A 158 6.37 21.35 11.61
C GLN A 158 6.66 22.74 12.18
N ASP A 159 7.04 23.67 11.31
CA ASP A 159 7.01 25.09 11.67
C ASP A 159 5.56 25.57 11.58
N ILE A 160 4.93 25.72 12.76
CA ILE A 160 3.53 26.14 12.88
C ILE A 160 3.31 27.55 12.31
N ALA A 161 4.29 28.45 12.45
CA ALA A 161 4.17 29.83 12.01
C ALA A 161 4.29 29.97 10.48
N ALA A 162 5.16 29.16 9.87
CA ALA A 162 5.39 29.16 8.44
C ALA A 162 4.51 28.17 7.67
N GLY A 163 3.89 27.20 8.35
CA GLY A 163 3.15 26.10 7.73
C GLY A 163 4.05 25.13 6.96
N GLU A 164 5.34 25.08 7.33
CA GLU A 164 6.37 24.32 6.63
C GLU A 164 6.68 23.02 7.36
N TYR A 165 6.95 21.96 6.61
CA TYR A 165 7.40 20.69 7.15
C TYR A 165 8.86 20.48 6.80
N ARG A 166 9.62 19.94 7.76
CA ARG A 166 10.98 19.49 7.54
C ARG A 166 11.18 18.08 8.06
N CYS A 167 12.08 17.36 7.40
CA CYS A 167 12.44 15.98 7.75
C CYS A 167 13.95 15.83 7.74
N ARG A 168 14.48 14.97 8.62
CA ARG A 168 15.84 14.44 8.53
C ARG A 168 15.88 12.97 8.99
N LEU A 169 16.97 12.31 8.64
CA LEU A 169 17.34 11.00 9.15
C LEU A 169 18.53 11.18 10.10
N SER A 170 18.35 11.01 11.41
CA SER A 170 19.42 11.22 12.39
C SER A 170 20.62 10.29 12.18
N ASP A 171 20.41 9.13 11.56
CA ASP A 171 21.46 8.30 10.97
C ASP A 171 21.67 8.70 9.49
N PRO A 172 22.83 9.27 9.12
CA PRO A 172 23.14 9.69 7.75
C PRO A 172 23.15 8.58 6.68
N GLN A 173 23.16 7.32 7.10
CA GLN A 173 23.16 6.14 6.24
C GLN A 173 21.80 5.45 6.14
N SER A 174 20.82 5.85 6.95
CA SER A 174 19.43 5.39 6.82
C SER A 174 18.83 5.88 5.49
N ILE A 175 17.90 5.09 4.96
CA ILE A 175 17.23 5.38 3.68
C ILE A 175 15.75 5.00 3.82
N ILE A 176 14.86 5.95 3.57
CA ILE A 176 13.42 5.73 3.49
C ILE A 176 13.04 5.06 2.16
N ASP A 177 12.19 4.04 2.25
CA ASP A 177 11.44 3.43 1.16
C ASP A 177 9.96 3.31 1.56
N LEU A 178 9.09 4.06 0.88
CA LEU A 178 7.64 4.08 1.15
C LEU A 178 6.87 3.09 0.28
N GLY A 179 7.54 2.25 -0.53
CA GLY A 179 6.90 1.36 -1.49
C GLY A 179 5.94 0.34 -0.89
N GLY A 180 6.13 -0.02 0.38
CA GLY A 180 5.27 -0.96 1.12
C GLY A 180 4.06 -0.33 1.81
N ILE A 181 3.82 0.98 1.66
CA ILE A 181 2.72 1.69 2.35
C ILE A 181 2.06 2.80 1.52
N ALA A 182 2.81 3.42 0.59
CA ALA A 182 2.37 4.61 -0.14
C ALA A 182 1.08 4.40 -0.93
N LYS A 183 0.89 3.23 -1.56
CA LYS A 183 -0.33 2.95 -2.35
C LYS A 183 -1.58 2.95 -1.45
N GLY A 184 -1.49 2.34 -0.26
CA GLY A 184 -2.55 2.35 0.74
C GLY A 184 -3.00 3.78 1.05
N TRP A 185 -2.04 4.64 1.39
CA TRP A 185 -2.30 6.06 1.67
C TRP A 185 -2.91 6.81 0.47
N ILE A 186 -2.34 6.62 -0.73
CA ILE A 186 -2.80 7.28 -1.96
C ILE A 186 -4.24 6.85 -2.27
N ALA A 187 -4.57 5.57 -2.15
CA ALA A 187 -5.91 5.08 -2.39
C ALA A 187 -6.93 5.70 -1.42
N ASP A 188 -6.56 5.90 -0.15
CA ASP A 188 -7.39 6.62 0.82
C ASP A 188 -7.59 8.10 0.43
N GLN A 189 -6.54 8.79 -0.04
CA GLN A 189 -6.68 10.17 -0.51
C GLN A 189 -7.59 10.28 -1.73
N LEU A 190 -7.43 9.38 -2.71
CA LEU A 190 -8.27 9.36 -3.91
C LEU A 190 -9.74 9.06 -3.56
N ALA A 191 -9.98 8.14 -2.62
CA ALA A 191 -11.32 7.85 -2.12
C ALA A 191 -11.94 9.06 -1.42
N ALA A 192 -11.17 9.79 -0.61
CA ALA A 192 -11.63 11.03 0.02
C ALA A 192 -12.02 12.09 -1.02
N ILE A 193 -11.19 12.33 -2.05
CA ILE A 193 -11.49 13.28 -3.13
C ILE A 193 -12.78 12.91 -3.86
N LEU A 194 -13.00 11.62 -4.15
CA LEU A 194 -14.24 11.14 -4.77
C LEU A 194 -15.46 11.39 -3.88
N LEU A 195 -15.36 11.06 -2.60
CA LEU A 195 -16.46 11.25 -1.63
C LEU A 195 -16.79 12.73 -1.40
N GLU A 196 -15.79 13.59 -1.31
CA GLU A 196 -15.96 15.04 -1.19
C GLU A 196 -16.62 15.63 -2.45
N ALA A 197 -16.31 15.06 -3.62
CA ALA A 197 -17.02 15.36 -4.85
C ALA A 197 -18.42 14.72 -4.92
N GLY A 198 -18.88 14.00 -3.89
CA GLY A 198 -20.20 13.36 -3.89
C GLY A 198 -20.30 12.08 -4.73
N CYS A 199 -19.19 11.58 -5.28
CA CYS A 199 -19.16 10.28 -5.95
C CYS A 199 -19.15 9.17 -4.89
N THR A 200 -20.28 8.50 -4.71
CA THR A 200 -20.46 7.48 -3.65
C THR A 200 -20.44 6.04 -4.15
N ASN A 201 -20.25 5.81 -5.45
CA ASN A 201 -20.18 4.47 -6.04
C ASN A 201 -18.92 4.38 -6.90
N PHE A 202 -17.85 3.81 -6.36
CA PHE A 202 -16.57 3.71 -7.05
C PHE A 202 -15.73 2.50 -6.62
N LEU A 203 -14.77 2.16 -7.47
CA LEU A 203 -13.67 1.24 -7.22
C LEU A 203 -12.36 1.92 -7.63
N ILE A 204 -11.37 1.84 -6.75
CA ILE A 204 -9.98 2.23 -7.00
C ILE A 204 -9.15 0.96 -6.90
N ASP A 205 -8.22 0.73 -7.81
CA ASP A 205 -7.27 -0.37 -7.79
C ASP A 205 -5.89 0.16 -8.21
N LEU A 206 -4.97 0.21 -7.23
CA LEU A 206 -3.58 0.61 -7.39
C LEU A 206 -2.68 -0.63 -7.42
N GLY A 207 -2.85 -1.50 -8.44
CA GLY A 207 -2.03 -2.70 -8.59
C GLY A 207 -2.28 -3.77 -7.53
N GLY A 208 -3.54 -4.08 -7.25
CA GLY A 208 -3.97 -5.06 -6.25
C GLY A 208 -4.28 -4.44 -4.88
N ASN A 209 -3.98 -3.16 -4.68
CA ASN A 209 -4.49 -2.39 -3.55
C ASN A 209 -5.81 -1.75 -3.95
N THR A 210 -6.93 -2.33 -3.48
CA THR A 210 -8.27 -1.97 -3.93
C THR A 210 -9.08 -1.27 -2.86
N VAL A 211 -9.82 -0.21 -3.22
CA VAL A 211 -10.80 0.46 -2.37
C VAL A 211 -12.14 0.47 -3.09
N MET A 212 -13.22 0.12 -2.38
CA MET A 212 -14.56 0.02 -2.94
C MET A 212 -15.55 0.77 -2.06
N HIS A 213 -16.43 1.56 -2.68
CA HIS A 213 -17.52 2.25 -2.00
C HIS A 213 -18.82 2.13 -2.80
N GLY A 214 -19.94 2.03 -2.09
CA GLY A 214 -21.27 1.89 -2.69
C GLY A 214 -21.48 0.62 -3.51
N ILE A 215 -22.40 0.67 -4.47
CA ILE A 215 -22.69 -0.43 -5.40
C ILE A 215 -22.61 0.06 -6.85
N PRO A 216 -21.93 -0.66 -7.75
CA PRO A 216 -21.81 -0.25 -9.15
C PRO A 216 -23.17 -0.28 -9.86
N SER A 217 -24.07 -1.19 -9.47
CA SER A 217 -25.48 -1.17 -9.88
C SER A 217 -26.36 -1.87 -8.85
N PRO A 218 -27.70 -1.72 -8.90
CA PRO A 218 -28.62 -2.43 -7.98
C PRO A 218 -28.49 -3.96 -8.01
N HIS A 219 -27.97 -4.54 -9.09
CA HIS A 219 -27.88 -5.99 -9.29
C HIS A 219 -26.45 -6.53 -9.23
N HIS A 220 -25.43 -5.67 -9.30
CA HIS A 220 -24.02 -6.06 -9.25
C HIS A 220 -23.29 -5.32 -8.12
N GLY A 221 -22.54 -6.06 -7.32
CA GLY A 221 -21.62 -5.51 -6.31
C GLY A 221 -20.20 -5.45 -6.88
N TRP A 222 -19.35 -4.59 -6.30
CA TRP A 222 -17.93 -4.60 -6.63
C TRP A 222 -17.34 -5.97 -6.28
N THR A 223 -16.51 -6.53 -7.17
CA THR A 223 -15.89 -7.84 -6.95
C THR A 223 -14.40 -7.74 -7.19
N VAL A 224 -13.61 -8.23 -6.24
CA VAL A 224 -12.15 -8.29 -6.31
C VAL A 224 -11.68 -9.74 -6.19
N SER A 225 -10.69 -10.10 -6.98
CA SER A 225 -10.14 -11.45 -7.03
C SER A 225 -8.93 -11.56 -6.10
N ILE A 226 -8.86 -12.61 -5.28
CA ILE A 226 -7.63 -13.02 -4.59
C ILE A 226 -6.92 -14.04 -5.49
N PRO A 227 -5.73 -13.71 -6.03
CA PRO A 227 -5.01 -14.60 -6.95
C PRO A 227 -4.53 -15.89 -6.26
N CYS A 228 -4.50 -17.02 -6.98
CA CYS A 228 -3.83 -18.23 -6.51
C CYS A 228 -2.31 -18.02 -6.61
N PRO A 229 -1.54 -18.12 -5.50
CA PRO A 229 -0.09 -17.94 -5.50
C PRO A 229 0.64 -18.85 -6.50
N THR A 230 0.08 -20.04 -6.77
CA THR A 230 0.64 -21.03 -7.69
C THR A 230 0.01 -21.01 -9.08
N ALA A 231 -1.11 -20.29 -9.26
CA ALA A 231 -1.81 -20.13 -10.54
C ALA A 231 -2.48 -18.75 -10.60
N PRO A 232 -1.73 -17.64 -10.74
CA PRO A 232 -2.29 -16.29 -10.58
C PRO A 232 -3.43 -15.94 -11.54
N ALA A 233 -3.52 -16.64 -12.69
CA ALA A 233 -4.61 -16.49 -13.66
C ALA A 233 -5.94 -17.07 -13.17
N GLU A 234 -5.92 -17.94 -12.15
CA GLU A 234 -7.08 -18.59 -11.55
C GLU A 234 -7.23 -18.06 -10.12
N PRO A 235 -8.22 -17.18 -9.84
CA PRO A 235 -8.39 -16.67 -8.49
C PRO A 235 -8.85 -17.78 -7.55
N ILE A 236 -8.36 -17.78 -6.30
CA ILE A 236 -8.82 -18.73 -5.27
C ILE A 236 -10.15 -18.28 -4.69
N ILE A 237 -10.33 -16.96 -4.56
CA ILE A 237 -11.53 -16.36 -3.98
C ILE A 237 -11.92 -15.16 -4.83
N MET A 238 -13.21 -15.03 -5.10
CA MET A 238 -13.79 -13.77 -5.55
C MET A 238 -14.51 -13.14 -4.36
N LEU A 239 -14.09 -11.95 -3.94
CA LEU A 239 -14.70 -11.19 -2.86
C LEU A 239 -15.68 -10.18 -3.45
N LYS A 240 -16.97 -10.39 -3.25
CA LYS A 240 -18.04 -9.47 -3.62
C LYS A 240 -18.36 -8.56 -2.44
N TYR A 241 -18.09 -7.28 -2.58
CA TYR A 241 -18.50 -6.27 -1.61
C TYR A 241 -20.00 -5.96 -1.72
N GLN A 242 -20.66 -5.86 -0.56
CA GLN A 242 -22.05 -5.43 -0.44
C GLN A 242 -22.21 -4.50 0.79
N PRO A 243 -22.70 -3.26 0.63
CA PRO A 243 -22.96 -2.41 1.78
C PRO A 243 -24.08 -2.99 2.66
N THR A 244 -23.94 -2.91 3.98
CA THR A 244 -25.03 -3.26 4.90
C THR A 244 -26.11 -2.18 4.81
N ALA A 245 -27.39 -2.58 4.71
CA ALA A 245 -28.51 -1.63 4.71
C ALA A 245 -28.49 -0.78 5.99
N SER A 246 -28.41 0.56 5.85
CA SER A 246 -28.55 1.48 6.97
C SER A 246 -30.03 1.72 7.27
N SER A 247 -30.48 1.33 8.46
CA SER A 247 -31.71 1.89 9.05
C SER A 247 -31.34 3.18 9.80
N GLY A 248 -31.05 4.27 9.08
CA GLY A 248 -30.74 5.56 9.70
C GLY A 248 -30.18 6.59 8.71
N PRO A 249 -30.26 7.90 9.03
CA PRO A 249 -29.67 8.93 8.18
C PRO A 249 -28.16 8.69 8.04
N VAL A 250 -27.62 8.93 6.85
CA VAL A 250 -26.18 8.93 6.57
C VAL A 250 -25.53 9.95 7.51
N GLU A 251 -24.79 9.49 8.52
CA GLU A 251 -23.95 10.37 9.34
C GLU A 251 -22.91 11.04 8.43
N SER A 252 -22.68 12.33 8.64
CA SER A 252 -21.95 13.18 7.70
C SER A 252 -20.50 12.72 7.46
N THR A 253 -20.02 13.03 6.26
CA THR A 253 -18.70 12.77 5.66
C THR A 253 -17.46 13.15 6.49
N ALA A 254 -17.62 13.70 7.69
CA ALA A 254 -16.53 14.13 8.58
C ALA A 254 -15.91 13.00 9.42
N SER A 255 -16.56 11.83 9.57
CA SER A 255 -16.04 10.72 10.39
C SER A 255 -14.94 9.89 9.71
N PHE A 256 -14.90 9.87 8.37
CA PHE A 256 -13.91 9.11 7.60
C PHE A 256 -12.53 9.79 7.62
N ALA A 257 -12.49 11.10 7.33
CA ALA A 257 -11.24 11.88 7.27
C ALA A 257 -10.63 12.21 8.65
N SER A 258 -11.45 12.31 9.71
CA SER A 258 -10.96 12.67 11.05
C SER A 258 -10.40 11.50 11.86
N SER A 259 -10.75 10.25 11.50
CA SER A 259 -10.30 9.06 12.24
C SER A 259 -8.82 8.71 12.01
N VAL A 260 -8.23 9.17 10.90
CA VAL A 260 -6.86 8.86 10.46
C VAL A 260 -5.80 9.71 11.18
N CYS A 261 -6.14 10.88 11.74
CA CYS A 261 -5.16 11.85 12.26
C CYS A 261 -5.02 11.96 13.80
N SER A 262 -5.75 11.20 14.61
CA SER A 262 -5.92 11.54 16.05
C SER A 262 -5.56 10.45 17.07
N ARG A 263 -4.79 9.42 16.73
CA ARG A 263 -4.68 8.22 17.59
C ARG A 263 -3.22 7.86 17.92
N ILE A 264 -2.68 8.52 18.94
CA ILE A 264 -1.40 8.18 19.57
C ILE A 264 -1.69 8.05 21.07
N ASP A 265 -1.48 6.85 21.61
CA ASP A 265 -1.13 6.54 23.02
C ASP A 265 -1.80 5.22 23.50
N GLU A 266 -1.11 4.09 23.43
CA GLU A 266 -1.00 3.09 24.51
C GLU A 266 0.17 2.11 24.25
N PRO A 267 0.95 1.68 25.27
CA PRO A 267 2.16 0.87 25.05
C PRO A 267 1.94 -0.63 25.29
N ARG A 268 2.26 -1.54 24.35
CA ARG A 268 2.32 -2.99 24.64
C ARG A 268 3.33 -3.85 23.85
N ALA A 269 4.11 -4.59 24.67
CA ALA A 269 4.65 -5.96 24.59
C ALA A 269 5.50 -6.44 23.38
N ASN A 270 6.82 -6.40 23.58
CA ASN A 270 7.88 -6.98 22.75
C ASN A 270 7.72 -8.48 22.40
N LEU A 271 7.95 -8.83 21.14
CA LEU A 271 8.02 -10.19 20.60
C LEU A 271 9.28 -10.41 19.75
N GLN A 272 10.34 -10.95 20.35
CA GLN A 272 11.52 -11.42 19.62
C GLN A 272 11.26 -12.72 18.86
N THR A 273 11.82 -12.84 17.64
CA THR A 273 11.84 -14.08 16.85
C THR A 273 13.26 -14.46 16.45
N ASN A 274 13.61 -15.74 16.63
CA ASN A 274 14.80 -16.38 16.04
C ASN A 274 14.33 -17.51 15.12
N CYS A 275 14.67 -17.46 13.84
CA CYS A 275 14.59 -18.62 12.95
C CYS A 275 15.61 -18.48 11.80
N SER A 276 16.30 -19.58 11.47
CA SER A 276 17.35 -19.65 10.44
C SER A 276 16.79 -20.17 9.10
N PRO A 277 17.34 -19.75 7.95
CA PRO A 277 16.79 -20.09 6.64
C PRO A 277 17.14 -21.54 6.25
N LYS A 278 16.14 -22.30 5.80
CA LYS A 278 16.30 -23.59 5.12
C LYS A 278 15.64 -23.52 3.75
N SER A 279 16.30 -24.10 2.74
CA SER A 279 15.82 -24.26 1.36
C SER A 279 14.63 -25.21 1.29
N PHE A 280 13.60 -24.88 0.49
CA PHE A 280 12.47 -25.79 0.25
C PHE A 280 11.87 -25.68 -1.16
N VAL A 281 11.41 -26.83 -1.63
CA VAL A 281 10.74 -27.09 -2.91
C VAL A 281 9.22 -27.05 -2.71
N CYS A 282 8.51 -26.25 -3.51
CA CYS A 282 7.05 -26.12 -3.47
C CYS A 282 6.37 -27.35 -4.10
N SER A 283 5.67 -28.16 -3.29
CA SER A 283 4.82 -29.24 -3.79
C SER A 283 3.47 -28.69 -4.24
N ARG A 284 3.03 -29.05 -5.46
CA ARG A 284 1.78 -28.61 -6.09
C ARG A 284 0.56 -28.95 -5.21
N GLY A 285 0.09 -28.01 -4.40
CA GLY A 285 -1.25 -28.03 -3.83
C GLY A 285 -2.27 -27.66 -4.90
N THR A 286 -3.39 -28.39 -4.99
CA THR A 286 -4.49 -28.09 -5.90
C THR A 286 -5.34 -26.96 -5.33
N CYS A 287 -5.29 -25.77 -5.95
CA CYS A 287 -6.28 -24.70 -5.74
C CYS A 287 -7.63 -25.19 -6.29
N GLU A 288 -8.56 -25.69 -5.45
CA GLU A 288 -9.94 -25.93 -5.88
C GLU A 288 -10.64 -24.60 -6.22
N GLY A 289 -11.45 -24.59 -7.29
CA GLY A 289 -11.90 -23.40 -8.02
C GLY A 289 -12.50 -22.24 -7.19
N ALA A 290 -12.45 -21.04 -7.79
CA ALA A 290 -12.80 -19.77 -7.16
C ALA A 290 -14.16 -19.78 -6.45
N ASN A 291 -14.17 -19.76 -5.12
CA ASN A 291 -15.40 -19.60 -4.35
C ASN A 291 -15.75 -18.11 -4.24
N LEU A 292 -16.97 -17.72 -4.64
CA LEU A 292 -17.49 -16.36 -4.42
C LEU A 292 -17.88 -16.18 -2.95
N GLN A 293 -17.29 -15.21 -2.28
CA GLN A 293 -17.61 -14.82 -0.90
C GLN A 293 -18.12 -13.39 -0.87
N THR A 294 -19.13 -13.14 -0.05
CA THR A 294 -19.66 -11.78 0.14
C THR A 294 -19.08 -11.17 1.40
N ILE A 295 -18.53 -9.96 1.28
CA ILE A 295 -18.10 -9.14 2.41
C ILE A 295 -19.08 -7.99 2.55
N SER A 296 -19.58 -7.79 3.76
CA SER A 296 -20.49 -6.68 4.05
C SER A 296 -19.91 -5.74 5.10
N ALA A 297 -19.98 -4.44 4.81
CA ALA A 297 -19.54 -3.38 5.71
C ALA A 297 -20.51 -2.20 5.67
N LYS A 298 -20.49 -1.38 6.73
CA LYS A 298 -21.32 -0.16 6.82
C LYS A 298 -20.84 0.95 5.89
N HIS A 299 -19.54 0.97 5.61
CA HIS A 299 -18.87 1.98 4.79
C HIS A 299 -18.07 1.27 3.68
N GLY A 300 -17.37 2.06 2.86
CA GLY A 300 -16.40 1.50 1.91
C GLY A 300 -15.33 0.66 2.60
N ILE A 301 -14.75 -0.27 1.84
CA ILE A 301 -13.72 -1.19 2.31
C ILE A 301 -12.48 -1.09 1.42
N SER A 302 -11.34 -1.42 1.99
CA SER A 302 -10.12 -1.73 1.26
C SER A 302 -9.80 -3.21 1.35
N ILE A 303 -9.28 -3.77 0.26
CA ILE A 303 -8.75 -5.14 0.18
C ILE A 303 -7.37 -5.06 -0.44
N VAL A 304 -6.35 -5.52 0.30
CA VAL A 304 -4.95 -5.52 -0.12
C VAL A 304 -4.35 -6.88 0.08
N THR A 305 -3.60 -7.34 -0.93
CA THR A 305 -2.86 -8.60 -0.87
C THR A 305 -1.37 -8.34 -0.99
N SER A 306 -0.60 -8.86 -0.02
CA SER A 306 0.85 -9.01 -0.14
C SER A 306 1.19 -10.47 -0.44
N GLY A 307 2.13 -10.70 -1.36
CA GLY A 307 2.50 -12.04 -1.82
C GLY A 307 4.00 -12.25 -1.94
N THR A 308 4.48 -13.45 -1.59
CA THR A 308 5.90 -13.82 -1.75
C THR A 308 6.26 -14.19 -3.18
N TYR A 309 5.29 -14.31 -4.08
CA TYR A 309 5.46 -14.77 -5.46
C TYR A 309 5.57 -13.62 -6.48
N GLU A 310 5.23 -12.38 -6.11
CA GLU A 310 5.20 -11.26 -7.07
C GLU A 310 6.59 -10.88 -7.59
N ARG A 311 7.57 -10.81 -6.68
CA ARG A 311 8.97 -10.54 -6.99
C ARG A 311 9.84 -11.52 -6.20
N HIS A 312 10.34 -12.54 -6.87
CA HIS A 312 11.13 -13.62 -6.27
C HIS A 312 12.15 -14.21 -7.26
N PHE A 313 13.17 -14.89 -6.76
CA PHE A 313 14.09 -15.71 -7.55
C PHE A 313 14.64 -16.87 -6.72
N VAL A 314 15.29 -17.83 -7.38
CA VAL A 314 15.96 -18.96 -6.73
C VAL A 314 17.47 -18.86 -6.98
N ALA A 315 18.27 -18.91 -5.92
CA ALA A 315 19.72 -19.00 -5.99
C ALA A 315 20.21 -20.10 -5.04
N ASP A 316 21.11 -20.96 -5.52
CA ASP A 316 21.65 -22.10 -4.78
C ASP A 316 20.58 -23.00 -4.12
N GLY A 317 19.43 -23.17 -4.79
CA GLY A 317 18.30 -23.96 -4.30
C GLY A 317 17.48 -23.29 -3.18
N VAL A 318 17.76 -22.03 -2.85
CA VAL A 318 16.99 -21.22 -1.89
C VAL A 318 16.13 -20.21 -2.65
N ALA A 319 14.84 -20.15 -2.31
CA ALA A 319 13.92 -19.15 -2.85
C ALA A 319 13.96 -17.86 -2.02
N TYR A 320 14.12 -16.72 -2.69
CA TYR A 320 14.16 -15.39 -2.08
C TYR A 320 13.02 -14.53 -2.65
N HIS A 321 12.35 -13.76 -1.80
CA HIS A 321 11.28 -12.83 -2.19
C HIS A 321 11.53 -11.42 -1.67
N HIS A 322 10.90 -10.42 -2.29
CA HIS A 322 11.19 -9.01 -2.03
C HIS A 322 10.82 -8.46 -0.65
N ILE A 323 10.00 -9.18 0.14
CA ILE A 323 9.63 -8.75 1.49
C ILE A 323 10.74 -9.16 2.46
N LEU A 324 11.51 -8.16 2.91
CA LEU A 324 12.67 -8.33 3.78
C LEU A 324 12.26 -8.24 5.26
N ASP A 325 12.95 -9.01 6.09
CA ASP A 325 12.90 -8.91 7.54
C ASP A 325 13.90 -7.81 7.98
N PRO A 326 13.42 -6.70 8.57
CA PRO A 326 14.25 -5.59 9.01
C PRO A 326 15.32 -5.96 10.06
N HIS A 327 15.18 -7.11 10.74
CA HIS A 327 16.11 -7.57 11.77
C HIS A 327 17.20 -8.49 11.23
N THR A 328 17.03 -9.07 10.04
CA THR A 328 18.01 -10.01 9.46
C THR A 328 18.62 -9.50 8.17
N GLY A 329 17.90 -8.65 7.43
CA GLY A 329 18.29 -8.20 6.10
C GLY A 329 18.07 -9.21 4.97
N TYR A 330 17.44 -10.34 5.29
CA TYR A 330 17.02 -11.37 4.33
C TYR A 330 15.50 -11.39 4.18
N PRO A 331 14.96 -12.04 3.15
CA PRO A 331 13.53 -12.23 3.02
C PRO A 331 12.93 -12.88 4.27
N VAL A 332 11.76 -12.41 4.69
CA VAL A 332 11.01 -12.96 5.81
C VAL A 332 10.88 -14.48 5.68
N CYS A 333 11.19 -15.21 6.76
CA CYS A 333 10.89 -16.64 6.83
C CYS A 333 9.43 -16.85 7.27
N THR A 334 8.56 -17.15 6.31
CA THR A 334 7.11 -17.30 6.57
C THR A 334 6.55 -18.59 5.97
N ASP A 335 5.50 -19.12 6.59
CA ASP A 335 4.73 -20.25 6.05
C ASP A 335 3.59 -19.79 5.12
N LEU A 336 3.42 -18.48 4.96
CA LEU A 336 2.46 -17.87 4.06
C LEU A 336 3.06 -17.69 2.66
N ALA A 337 2.20 -17.85 1.65
CA ALA A 337 2.44 -17.48 0.26
C ALA A 337 1.81 -16.11 -0.05
N SER A 338 0.66 -15.81 0.55
CA SER A 338 0.06 -14.48 0.57
C SER A 338 -0.75 -14.21 1.84
N ALA A 339 -0.93 -12.93 2.12
CA ALA A 339 -1.85 -12.42 3.12
C ALA A 339 -2.70 -11.30 2.49
N THR A 340 -4.01 -11.48 2.53
CA THR A 340 -5.00 -10.49 2.12
C THR A 340 -5.68 -9.91 3.36
N ILE A 341 -5.64 -8.59 3.50
CA ILE A 341 -6.30 -7.85 4.58
C ILE A 341 -7.49 -7.09 4.04
N ILE A 342 -8.60 -7.17 4.76
CA ILE A 342 -9.79 -6.37 4.52
C ILE A 342 -9.95 -5.40 5.70
N ALA A 343 -9.96 -4.10 5.40
CA ALA A 343 -10.06 -3.03 6.41
C ALA A 343 -10.94 -1.89 5.91
N ASN A 344 -11.28 -0.93 6.77
CA ASN A 344 -12.00 0.29 6.34
C ASN A 344 -11.06 1.28 5.64
N ALA A 345 -9.83 1.44 6.14
CA ALA A 345 -8.80 2.25 5.51
C ALA A 345 -7.86 1.38 4.68
N SER A 346 -7.44 1.92 3.54
CA SER A 346 -6.51 1.27 2.65
C SER A 346 -5.10 1.25 3.20
N LEU A 347 -4.73 2.28 3.95
CA LEU A 347 -3.48 2.33 4.67
C LEU A 347 -3.33 1.16 5.67
N ASP A 348 -4.39 0.84 6.41
CA ASP A 348 -4.42 -0.30 7.35
C ASP A 348 -4.20 -1.62 6.60
N ALA A 349 -4.95 -1.82 5.51
CA ALA A 349 -4.85 -3.04 4.73
C ALA A 349 -3.45 -3.23 4.11
N GLU A 350 -2.84 -2.16 3.60
CA GLU A 350 -1.49 -2.18 3.04
C GLU A 350 -0.44 -2.53 4.10
N GLY A 351 -0.37 -1.76 5.20
CA GLY A 351 0.61 -1.96 6.27
C GLY A 351 0.49 -3.33 6.96
N TYR A 352 -0.72 -3.78 7.24
CA TYR A 352 -0.95 -5.06 7.91
C TYR A 352 -0.77 -6.27 6.98
N SER A 353 -0.91 -6.13 5.67
CA SER A 353 -0.70 -7.26 4.74
C SER A 353 0.77 -7.72 4.73
N THR A 354 1.71 -6.77 4.73
CA THR A 354 3.15 -7.06 4.85
C THR A 354 3.48 -7.60 6.23
N THR A 355 2.92 -6.98 7.28
CA THR A 355 3.11 -7.42 8.68
C THR A 355 2.61 -8.86 8.89
N MET A 356 1.51 -9.26 8.26
CA MET A 356 1.01 -10.64 8.32
C MET A 356 1.99 -11.66 7.73
N LEU A 357 2.64 -11.31 6.61
CA LEU A 357 3.66 -12.18 6.05
C LEU A 357 4.84 -12.33 7.01
N ALA A 358 5.29 -11.24 7.64
CA ALA A 358 6.31 -11.26 8.69
C ALA A 358 5.94 -12.16 9.88
N LEU A 359 4.68 -12.11 10.33
CA LEU A 359 4.21 -12.85 11.49
C LEU A 359 3.96 -14.34 11.23
N GLY A 360 3.54 -14.69 10.01
CA GLY A 360 3.13 -16.06 9.65
C GLY A 360 1.78 -16.48 10.25
N SER A 361 1.30 -17.66 9.84
CA SER A 361 -0.06 -18.11 10.13
C SER A 361 -0.37 -18.31 11.62
N MET A 362 0.61 -18.77 12.42
CA MET A 362 0.42 -19.09 13.83
C MET A 362 0.07 -17.86 14.68
N ARG A 363 0.57 -16.68 14.29
CA ARG A 363 0.39 -15.43 15.05
C ARG A 363 -0.71 -14.54 14.45
N ALA A 364 -1.09 -14.80 13.20
CA ALA A 364 -2.03 -13.98 12.46
C ALA A 364 -3.38 -13.79 13.17
N LYS A 365 -4.01 -14.87 13.66
CA LYS A 365 -5.32 -14.76 14.34
C LYS A 365 -5.27 -13.81 15.53
N ARG A 366 -4.25 -13.93 16.40
CA ARG A 366 -4.12 -13.06 17.57
C ARG A 366 -3.94 -11.61 17.17
N PHE A 367 -3.13 -11.35 16.14
CA PHE A 367 -2.87 -9.99 15.65
C PHE A 367 -4.12 -9.34 15.06
N VAL A 368 -4.92 -10.12 14.30
CA VAL A 368 -6.20 -9.65 13.75
C VAL A 368 -7.23 -9.43 14.85
N ASP A 369 -7.39 -10.38 15.78
CA ASP A 369 -8.34 -10.26 16.90
C ASP A 369 -8.04 -9.04 17.80
N SER A 370 -6.78 -8.60 17.87
CA SER A 370 -6.37 -7.44 18.67
C SER A 370 -6.53 -6.10 17.94
N ARG A 371 -6.97 -6.09 16.68
CA ARG A 371 -7.03 -4.89 15.83
C ARG A 371 -8.42 -4.70 15.23
N PRO A 372 -9.27 -3.84 15.82
CA PRO A 372 -10.61 -3.58 15.31
C PRO A 372 -10.63 -2.95 13.91
N GLU A 373 -9.52 -2.40 13.44
CA GLU A 373 -9.33 -1.84 12.10
C GLU A 373 -9.38 -2.93 11.01
N ILE A 374 -8.97 -4.15 11.34
CA ILE A 374 -9.00 -5.30 10.44
C ILE A 374 -10.39 -5.94 10.52
N LEU A 375 -11.17 -5.82 9.45
CA LEU A 375 -12.50 -6.43 9.34
C LEU A 375 -12.38 -7.95 9.16
N ALA A 376 -11.46 -8.37 8.30
CA ALA A 376 -11.19 -9.78 8.03
C ALA A 376 -9.81 -9.96 7.39
N ALA A 377 -9.31 -11.19 7.43
CA ALA A 377 -8.10 -11.59 6.73
C ALA A 377 -8.27 -12.94 6.03
N VAL A 378 -7.68 -13.06 4.84
CA VAL A 378 -7.55 -14.32 4.11
C VAL A 378 -6.05 -14.59 3.93
N LEU A 379 -5.58 -15.72 4.45
CA LEU A 379 -4.19 -16.13 4.33
C LEU A 379 -4.11 -17.40 3.49
N ILE A 380 -3.12 -17.48 2.62
CA ILE A 380 -2.83 -18.69 1.86
C ILE A 380 -1.44 -19.15 2.26
N ARG A 381 -1.36 -20.34 2.85
CA ARG A 381 -0.09 -20.99 3.19
C ARG A 381 0.62 -21.48 1.93
N ARG A 382 1.92 -21.69 2.03
CA ARG A 382 2.74 -22.22 0.92
C ARG A 382 2.36 -23.63 0.49
N ASP A 383 1.68 -24.41 1.35
CA ASP A 383 1.13 -25.72 1.03
C ASP A 383 -0.25 -25.65 0.33
N GLY A 384 -0.77 -24.44 0.09
CA GLY A 384 -2.09 -24.19 -0.50
C GLY A 384 -3.24 -24.10 0.52
N THR A 385 -2.97 -24.32 1.82
CA THR A 385 -4.00 -24.22 2.86
C THR A 385 -4.52 -22.79 2.96
N LEU A 386 -5.84 -22.64 2.89
CA LEU A 386 -6.53 -21.36 3.02
C LEU A 386 -7.00 -21.17 4.48
N ILE A 387 -6.68 -20.02 5.07
CA ILE A 387 -7.09 -19.62 6.41
C ILE A 387 -7.94 -18.34 6.32
N ARG A 388 -9.09 -18.35 6.99
CA ARG A 388 -10.03 -17.24 7.09
C ARG A 388 -10.11 -16.75 8.53
N ILE A 389 -10.03 -15.44 8.74
CA ILE A 389 -10.13 -14.81 10.06
C ILE A 389 -11.13 -13.65 9.94
N GLY A 390 -12.08 -13.55 10.87
CA GLY A 390 -13.07 -12.45 10.90
C GLY A 390 -14.17 -12.51 9.81
N CYS A 391 -14.19 -13.55 8.98
CA CYS A 391 -15.16 -13.76 7.91
C CYS A 391 -16.09 -14.95 8.14
#